data_AF-A0A3M1M5P7-F1
#
_entry.id   AF-A0A3M1M5P7-F1
#
_cell.length_a   1.000
_cell.length_b   1.000
_cell.length_c   1.000
_cell.angle_alpha   90.00
_cell.angle_beta   90.00
_cell.angle_gamma   90.00
#
_symmetry.space_group_name_H-M   'P 1'
#
loop_
_entity.id
_entity.type
_entity.pdbx_description
1 polymer ?
#
loop_
_entity_poly.entity_id
_entity_poly.type
_entity_poly.pdbx_seq_one_letter_code
_entity_poly.pdbx_strand_id
1 'polypeptide(L)'
;MGRLFDAVAALAGLRQTITYEAQAAIELEMQVDERVGDAYTFSLVRQGDAPLLVDPVPVIEAVVADGRAGAPVGTIAARFHRGVARMIRRVCEVLRQETGLDRVALSGGVFQNITLLGQTLDLLTEAGFTVYTHRLVPPNDGGIALGQAIVAYAQLAR
;
A
#
# COMPACT_ATOMS: atom_id res chain seq x y z
N MET A 1 -6.19 -2.93 -2.95
CA MET A 1 -5.33 -3.02 -1.75
C MET A 1 -6.01 -3.67 -0.56
N GLY A 2 -7.17 -3.18 -0.08
CA GLY A 2 -7.83 -3.75 1.13
C GLY A 2 -7.99 -5.29 1.12
N ARG A 3 -8.49 -5.85 0.02
CA ARG A 3 -8.61 -7.32 -0.14
C ARG A 3 -7.29 -8.09 -0.07
N LEU A 4 -6.18 -7.48 -0.49
CA LEU A 4 -4.86 -8.10 -0.38
C LEU A 4 -4.40 -8.13 1.09
N PHE A 5 -4.65 -7.06 1.85
CA PHE A 5 -4.41 -7.04 3.29
C PHE A 5 -5.25 -8.10 4.02
N ASP A 6 -6.54 -8.20 3.70
CA ASP A 6 -7.41 -9.22 4.27
C ASP A 6 -6.91 -10.65 3.96
N ALA A 7 -6.48 -10.89 2.71
CA ALA A 7 -5.92 -12.17 2.30
C ALA A 7 -4.64 -12.51 3.07
N VAL A 8 -3.72 -11.56 3.22
CA VAL A 8 -2.48 -11.77 3.99
C VAL A 8 -2.78 -12.02 5.46
N ALA A 9 -3.73 -11.29 6.06
CA ALA A 9 -4.16 -11.52 7.44
C ALA A 9 -4.76 -12.93 7.63
N ALA A 10 -5.55 -13.42 6.67
CA ALA A 10 -6.07 -14.78 6.71
C ALA A 10 -4.96 -15.83 6.55
N LEU A 11 -4.05 -15.65 5.59
CA LEU A 11 -2.95 -16.58 5.33
C LEU A 11 -1.91 -16.61 6.45
N ALA A 12 -1.71 -15.49 7.13
CA ALA A 12 -0.88 -15.40 8.34
C ALA A 12 -1.54 -16.08 9.57
N GLY A 13 -2.79 -16.53 9.46
CA GLY A 13 -3.52 -17.14 10.57
C GLY A 13 -4.10 -16.14 11.58
N LEU A 14 -4.13 -14.84 11.26
CA LEU A 14 -4.59 -13.80 12.16
C LEU A 14 -6.13 -13.73 12.25
N ARG A 15 -6.81 -13.66 11.09
CA ARG A 15 -8.26 -13.44 11.04
C ARG A 15 -8.88 -14.14 9.83
N GLN A 16 -9.82 -15.06 10.07
CA GLN A 16 -10.55 -15.80 9.01
C GLN A 16 -11.95 -15.23 8.73
N THR A 17 -12.54 -14.50 9.68
CA THR A 17 -13.88 -13.93 9.56
C THR A 17 -13.88 -12.55 10.18
N ILE A 18 -14.49 -11.59 9.49
CA ILE A 18 -14.58 -10.19 9.92
C ILE A 18 -16.01 -9.83 10.32
N THR A 19 -16.15 -8.86 11.21
CA THR A 19 -17.42 -8.34 11.73
C THR A 19 -17.68 -6.89 11.32
N TYR A 20 -16.66 -6.20 10.83
CA TYR A 20 -16.74 -4.86 10.26
C TYR A 20 -15.72 -4.69 9.13
N GLU A 21 -15.90 -3.64 8.33
CA GLU A 21 -15.03 -3.36 7.19
C GLU A 21 -13.57 -3.13 7.63
N ALA A 22 -12.63 -3.70 6.87
CA ALA A 22 -11.20 -3.62 7.10
C ALA A 22 -10.67 -4.17 8.43
N GLN A 23 -11.49 -4.89 9.23
CA GLN A 23 -11.05 -5.47 10.50
C GLN A 23 -9.74 -6.24 10.40
N ALA A 24 -9.63 -7.17 9.43
CA ALA A 24 -8.44 -8.00 9.28
C ALA A 24 -7.20 -7.17 8.90
N ALA A 25 -7.37 -6.16 8.04
CA ALA A 25 -6.30 -5.23 7.68
C ALA A 25 -5.83 -4.37 8.87
N ILE A 26 -6.75 -3.87 9.69
CA ILE A 26 -6.45 -3.09 10.90
C ILE A 26 -5.72 -3.96 11.92
N GLU A 27 -6.20 -5.17 12.19
CA GLU A 27 -5.55 -6.09 13.12
C GLU A 27 -4.15 -6.49 12.61
N LEU A 28 -3.98 -6.67 11.30
CA LEU A 28 -2.67 -6.99 10.71
C LEU A 28 -1.65 -5.87 10.93
N GLU A 29 -2.07 -4.61 10.80
CA GLU A 29 -1.23 -3.46 11.13
C GLU A 29 -0.78 -3.47 12.59
N MET A 30 -1.69 -3.77 13.52
CA MET A 30 -1.39 -3.81 14.95
C MET A 30 -0.38 -4.91 15.32
N GLN A 31 -0.15 -5.90 14.45
CA GLN A 31 0.81 -6.96 14.70
C GLN A 31 2.24 -6.63 14.25
N VAL A 32 2.45 -5.55 13.48
CA VAL A 32 3.76 -5.26 12.86
C VAL A 32 4.90 -5.25 13.89
N ASP A 33 5.89 -6.12 13.70
CA ASP A 33 7.13 -6.11 14.48
C ASP A 33 8.17 -5.20 13.83
N GLU A 34 8.39 -4.01 14.40
CA GLU A 34 9.30 -3.00 13.87
C GLU A 34 10.77 -3.45 13.81
N ARG A 35 11.14 -4.51 14.54
CA ARG A 35 12.52 -5.07 14.52
C ARG A 35 12.81 -5.84 13.23
N VAL A 36 11.77 -6.21 12.48
CA VAL A 36 11.87 -6.96 11.24
C VAL A 36 12.19 -6.00 10.08
N GLY A 37 13.42 -6.09 9.58
CA GLY A 37 13.96 -5.18 8.56
C GLY A 37 13.77 -5.62 7.11
N ASP A 38 13.41 -6.87 6.87
CA ASP A 38 13.22 -7.42 5.52
C ASP A 38 11.79 -7.16 4.99
N ALA A 39 11.55 -7.52 3.73
CA ALA A 39 10.29 -7.23 3.04
C ALA A 39 9.97 -8.31 2.01
N TYR A 40 8.68 -8.57 1.79
CA TYR A 40 8.27 -9.31 0.60
C TYR A 40 8.46 -8.47 -0.66
N THR A 41 8.70 -9.13 -1.78
CA THR A 41 8.97 -8.46 -3.06
C THR A 41 7.81 -8.70 -4.02
N PHE A 42 7.19 -7.60 -4.47
CA PHE A 42 6.21 -7.64 -5.55
C PHE A 42 6.92 -7.71 -6.90
N SER A 43 6.34 -8.47 -7.81
CA SER A 43 6.77 -8.48 -9.21
C SER A 43 6.12 -7.31 -9.96
N LEU A 44 6.90 -6.65 -10.82
CA LEU A 44 6.39 -5.63 -11.74
C LEU A 44 6.48 -6.17 -13.16
N VAL A 45 5.35 -6.19 -13.86
CA VAL A 45 5.21 -6.79 -15.19
C VAL A 45 4.63 -5.76 -16.14
N ARG A 46 5.23 -5.62 -17.33
CA ARG A 46 4.70 -4.78 -18.40
C ARG A 46 4.75 -5.56 -19.70
N GLN A 47 3.65 -5.57 -20.44
CA GLN A 47 3.56 -6.21 -21.76
C GLN A 47 3.41 -5.15 -22.84
N GLY A 48 4.50 -4.81 -23.52
CA GLY A 48 4.52 -3.73 -24.51
C GLY A 48 4.04 -2.41 -23.93
N ASP A 49 3.09 -1.77 -24.60
CA ASP A 49 2.51 -0.48 -24.20
C ASP A 49 1.40 -0.61 -23.14
N ALA A 50 1.16 -1.81 -22.61
CA ALA A 50 0.19 -2.01 -21.54
C ALA A 50 0.60 -1.26 -20.26
N PRO A 51 -0.37 -0.94 -19.38
CA PRO A 51 -0.07 -0.40 -18.05
C PRO A 51 0.91 -1.30 -17.28
N LEU A 52 1.73 -0.68 -16.43
CA LEU A 52 2.57 -1.41 -15.49
C LEU A 52 1.68 -2.17 -14.49
N LEU A 53 1.81 -3.49 -14.44
CA LEU A 53 1.07 -4.35 -13.53
C LEU A 53 1.93 -4.72 -12.33
N VAL A 54 1.32 -4.67 -11.14
CA VAL A 54 1.91 -5.18 -9.90
C VAL A 54 1.34 -6.57 -9.66
N ASP A 55 2.20 -7.58 -9.72
CA ASP A 55 1.83 -8.97 -9.47
C ASP A 55 2.08 -9.33 -7.99
N PRO A 56 1.02 -9.64 -7.22
CA PRO A 56 1.13 -10.02 -5.81
C PRO A 56 1.45 -11.51 -5.60
N VAL A 57 1.46 -12.35 -6.65
CA VAL A 57 1.65 -13.81 -6.50
C VAL A 57 2.91 -14.17 -5.71
N PRO A 58 4.11 -13.59 -5.97
CA PRO A 58 5.30 -13.91 -5.18
C PRO A 58 5.17 -13.56 -3.70
N VAL A 59 4.40 -12.51 -3.38
CA VAL A 59 4.13 -12.12 -2.00
C VAL A 59 3.21 -13.13 -1.33
N ILE A 60 2.15 -13.56 -2.02
CA ILE A 60 1.22 -14.57 -1.50
C ILE A 60 1.94 -15.91 -1.26
N GLU A 61 2.78 -16.35 -2.19
CA GLU A 61 3.58 -17.57 -2.04
C GLU A 61 4.52 -17.48 -0.83
N ALA A 62 5.20 -16.35 -0.66
CA ALA A 62 6.09 -16.12 0.48
C ALA A 62 5.33 -16.09 1.82
N VAL A 63 4.16 -15.44 1.87
CA VAL A 63 3.30 -15.41 3.06
C VAL A 63 2.83 -16.82 3.42
N VAL A 64 2.42 -17.63 2.43
CA VAL A 64 2.02 -19.02 2.66
C VAL A 64 3.19 -19.87 3.16
N ALA A 65 4.38 -19.68 2.59
CA ALA A 65 5.59 -20.39 3.04
C ALA A 65 5.94 -20.03 4.48
N ASP A 66 5.94 -18.74 4.84
CA ASP A 66 6.21 -18.27 6.20
C ASP A 66 5.15 -18.77 7.19
N GLY A 67 3.86 -18.73 6.82
CA GLY A 67 2.77 -19.26 7.64
C GLY A 67 2.91 -20.76 7.90
N ARG A 68 3.27 -21.55 6.88
CA ARG A 68 3.56 -22.99 7.02
C ARG A 68 4.80 -23.29 7.85
N ALA A 69 5.78 -22.40 7.82
CA ALA A 69 6.99 -22.48 8.63
C ALA A 69 6.77 -22.03 10.09
N GLY A 70 5.57 -21.56 10.44
CA GLY A 70 5.24 -21.08 11.79
C GLY A 70 5.87 -19.73 12.13
N ALA A 71 6.13 -18.89 11.13
CA ALA A 71 6.63 -17.53 11.36
C ALA A 71 5.62 -16.74 12.21
N PRO A 72 6.08 -15.90 13.17
CA PRO A 72 5.19 -15.03 13.92
C PRO A 72 4.40 -14.10 12.99
N VAL A 73 3.11 -13.88 13.31
CA VAL A 73 2.24 -12.98 12.53
C VAL A 73 2.87 -11.60 12.37
N GLY A 74 3.52 -11.08 13.42
CA GLY A 74 4.18 -9.77 13.36
C GLY A 74 5.33 -9.69 12.38
N THR A 75 6.05 -10.80 12.14
CA THR A 75 7.07 -10.89 11.09
C THR A 75 6.45 -10.82 9.70
N ILE A 76 5.38 -11.58 9.47
CA ILE A 76 4.65 -11.58 8.19
C ILE A 76 4.05 -10.18 7.94
N ALA A 77 3.43 -9.58 8.96
CA ALA A 77 2.86 -8.25 8.90
C ALA A 77 3.93 -7.20 8.55
N ALA A 78 5.08 -7.21 9.22
CA ALA A 78 6.17 -6.27 8.97
C ALA A 78 6.72 -6.42 7.53
N ARG A 79 7.02 -7.65 7.10
CA ARG A 79 7.50 -7.95 5.75
C ARG A 79 6.52 -7.49 4.68
N PHE A 80 5.22 -7.69 4.91
CA PHE A 80 4.17 -7.29 3.98
C PHE A 80 4.02 -5.77 3.87
N HIS A 81 3.89 -5.05 4.98
CA HIS A 81 3.78 -3.59 4.96
C HIS A 81 4.99 -2.95 4.28
N ARG A 82 6.21 -3.40 4.63
CA ARG A 82 7.44 -2.91 4.02
C ARG A 82 7.51 -3.26 2.53
N GLY A 83 7.01 -4.44 2.15
CA GLY A 83 6.91 -4.87 0.76
C GLY A 83 6.00 -3.97 -0.06
N VAL A 84 4.83 -3.61 0.48
CA VAL A 84 3.89 -2.68 -0.17
C VAL A 84 4.53 -1.29 -0.31
N ALA A 85 5.17 -0.76 0.73
CA ALA A 85 5.82 0.55 0.68
C ALA A 85 6.96 0.58 -0.37
N ARG A 86 7.79 -0.47 -0.43
CA ARG A 86 8.84 -0.62 -1.45
C ARG A 86 8.27 -0.76 -2.86
N MET A 87 7.16 -1.47 -3.02
CA MET A 87 6.45 -1.59 -4.29
C MET A 87 5.96 -0.22 -4.78
N ILE A 88 5.33 0.58 -3.90
CA ILE A 88 4.88 1.94 -4.23
C ILE A 88 6.04 2.80 -4.70
N ARG A 89 7.16 2.82 -3.94
CA ARG A 89 8.37 3.55 -4.34
C ARG A 89 8.85 3.13 -5.74
N ARG A 90 8.97 1.83 -5.99
CA ARG A 90 9.45 1.30 -7.27
C ARG A 90 8.55 1.69 -8.44
N VAL A 91 7.22 1.64 -8.25
CA VAL A 91 6.26 2.09 -9.27
C VAL A 91 6.42 3.58 -9.53
N CYS A 92 6.54 4.42 -8.49
CA CYS A 92 6.77 5.85 -8.65
C CYS A 92 8.09 6.16 -9.39
N GLU A 93 9.17 5.44 -9.08
CA GLU A 93 10.46 5.61 -9.77
C GLU A 93 10.36 5.27 -11.27
N VAL A 94 9.68 4.17 -11.63
CA VAL A 94 9.43 3.81 -13.03
C VAL A 94 8.62 4.90 -13.74
N LEU A 95 7.52 5.36 -13.14
CA LEU A 95 6.68 6.40 -13.72
C LEU A 95 7.42 7.74 -13.85
N ARG A 96 8.31 8.09 -12.91
CA ARG A 96 9.15 9.28 -13.00
C ARG A 96 10.10 9.21 -14.18
N GLN A 97 10.71 8.04 -14.44
CA GLN A 97 11.59 7.86 -15.60
C GLN A 97 10.82 8.07 -16.92
N GLU A 98 9.56 7.65 -16.97
CA GLU A 98 8.72 7.74 -18.17
C GLU A 98 8.12 9.14 -18.39
N THR A 99 7.80 9.86 -17.31
CA THR A 99 6.98 11.09 -17.37
C THR A 99 7.69 12.35 -16.89
N GLY A 100 8.80 12.21 -16.17
CA GLY A 100 9.48 13.30 -15.47
C GLY A 100 8.76 13.80 -14.20
N LEU A 101 7.65 13.19 -13.79
CA LEU A 101 6.89 13.64 -12.61
C LEU A 101 7.60 13.28 -11.29
N ASP A 102 7.67 14.25 -10.39
CA ASP A 102 8.35 14.15 -9.08
C ASP A 102 7.41 14.41 -7.88
N ARG A 103 6.12 14.65 -8.15
CA ARG A 103 5.08 14.88 -7.14
C ARG A 103 4.18 13.65 -7.00
N VAL A 104 4.04 13.14 -5.78
CA VAL A 104 3.20 11.98 -5.46
C VAL A 104 2.14 12.38 -4.45
N ALA A 105 0.86 12.09 -4.74
CA ALA A 105 -0.23 12.28 -3.79
C ALA A 105 -0.72 10.91 -3.28
N LEU A 106 -0.68 10.69 -1.97
CA LEU A 106 -1.15 9.47 -1.32
C LEU A 106 -2.58 9.68 -0.80
N SER A 107 -3.51 8.83 -1.24
CA SER A 107 -4.95 8.93 -0.97
C SER A 107 -5.60 7.55 -1.00
N GLY A 108 -6.83 7.43 -0.49
CA GLY A 108 -7.56 6.17 -0.35
C GLY A 108 -7.45 5.61 1.06
N GLY A 109 -8.50 4.90 1.51
CA GLY A 109 -8.60 4.38 2.88
C GLY A 109 -7.45 3.48 3.33
N VAL A 110 -6.70 2.88 2.40
CA VAL A 110 -5.49 2.10 2.73
C VAL A 110 -4.42 2.94 3.44
N PHE A 111 -4.33 4.24 3.17
CA PHE A 111 -3.39 5.14 3.85
C PHE A 111 -3.91 5.66 5.20
N GLN A 112 -5.04 5.13 5.70
CA GLN A 112 -5.36 5.23 7.13
C GLN A 112 -4.47 4.29 7.98
N ASN A 113 -3.81 3.32 7.34
CA ASN A 113 -2.75 2.51 7.93
C ASN A 113 -1.52 3.40 8.14
N ILE A 114 -1.27 3.78 9.39
CA ILE A 114 -0.19 4.71 9.77
C ILE A 114 1.18 4.10 9.52
N THR A 115 1.30 2.78 9.67
CA THR A 115 2.56 2.06 9.42
C THR A 115 2.95 2.15 7.95
N LEU A 116 2.02 1.83 7.05
CA LEU A 116 2.22 1.92 5.62
C LEU A 116 2.43 3.37 5.17
N LEU A 117 1.65 4.32 5.70
CA LEU A 117 1.78 5.73 5.37
C LEU A 117 3.17 6.24 5.75
N GLY A 118 3.63 5.99 6.98
CA GLY A 118 4.96 6.40 7.44
C GLY A 118 6.07 5.81 6.58
N GLN A 119 6.07 4.49 6.39
CA GLN A 119 7.07 3.81 5.56
C GLN A 119 7.10 4.30 4.11
N THR A 120 5.92 4.60 3.53
CA THR A 120 5.82 5.09 2.16
C THR A 120 6.31 6.54 2.05
N LEU A 121 5.96 7.39 3.02
CA LEU A 121 6.43 8.78 3.08
C LEU A 121 7.95 8.84 3.15
N ASP A 122 8.57 8.07 4.06
CA ASP A 122 10.02 8.03 4.23
C ASP A 122 10.69 7.56 2.93
N LEU A 123 10.26 6.41 2.40
CA LEU A 123 10.87 5.82 1.19
C LEU A 123 10.76 6.71 -0.05
N LEU A 124 9.64 7.42 -0.23
CA LEU A 124 9.46 8.33 -1.36
C LEU A 124 10.25 9.62 -1.18
N THR A 125 10.28 10.18 0.03
CA THR A 125 11.05 11.39 0.34
C THR A 125 12.55 11.13 0.16
N GLU A 126 13.06 9.99 0.64
CA GLU A 126 14.43 9.53 0.40
C GLU A 126 14.76 9.35 -1.09
N ALA A 127 13.76 8.99 -1.91
CA ALA A 127 13.91 8.88 -3.37
C ALA A 127 13.82 10.23 -4.10
N GLY A 128 13.64 11.33 -3.37
CA GLY A 128 13.57 12.70 -3.90
C GLY A 128 12.19 13.10 -4.43
N PHE A 129 11.12 12.42 -4.05
CA PHE A 129 9.76 12.86 -4.40
C PHE A 129 9.25 13.93 -3.43
N THR A 130 8.45 14.87 -3.95
CA THR A 130 7.60 15.72 -3.11
C THR A 130 6.29 14.97 -2.86
N VAL A 131 6.01 14.61 -1.61
CA VAL A 131 4.85 13.78 -1.25
C VAL A 131 3.75 14.61 -0.58
N TYR A 132 2.52 14.44 -1.04
CA TYR A 132 1.32 15.06 -0.49
C TYR A 132 0.43 14.00 0.13
N THR A 133 -0.14 14.30 1.29
CA THR A 133 -1.13 13.46 1.97
C THR A 133 -2.28 14.33 2.48
N HIS A 134 -3.36 13.65 2.86
CA HIS A 134 -4.55 14.25 3.44
C HIS A 134 -4.28 14.80 4.85
N ARG A 135 -4.84 15.97 5.16
CA ARG A 135 -4.76 16.60 6.50
C ARG A 135 -6.10 17.19 6.95
N LEU A 136 -6.82 17.86 6.05
CA LEU A 136 -8.07 18.57 6.38
C LEU A 136 -9.32 17.75 6.09
N VAL A 137 -9.23 16.81 5.14
CA VAL A 137 -10.27 15.82 4.85
C VAL A 137 -9.66 14.43 4.99
N PRO A 138 -10.46 13.38 5.25
CA PRO A 138 -9.90 12.04 5.39
C PRO A 138 -9.49 11.47 4.01
N PRO A 139 -8.48 10.59 3.96
CA PRO A 139 -8.09 9.91 2.72
C PRO A 139 -9.11 8.86 2.25
N ASN A 140 -10.08 8.50 3.09
CA ASN A 140 -11.13 7.54 2.78
C ASN A 140 -12.33 8.19 2.09
N ASP A 141 -13.41 7.41 1.95
CA ASP A 141 -14.60 7.80 1.19
C ASP A 141 -15.28 9.07 1.74
N GLY A 142 -15.07 9.42 3.02
CA GLY A 142 -15.52 10.69 3.58
C GLY A 142 -14.92 11.93 2.92
N GLY A 143 -13.78 11.80 2.24
CA GLY A 143 -13.11 12.89 1.51
C GLY A 143 -13.42 12.96 0.01
N ILE A 144 -14.13 11.96 -0.55
CA ILE A 144 -14.33 11.83 -2.00
C ILE A 144 -15.06 13.04 -2.60
N ALA A 145 -16.08 13.56 -1.90
CA ALA A 145 -16.89 14.67 -2.41
C ALA A 145 -16.07 15.94 -2.70
N LEU A 146 -15.03 16.23 -1.90
CA LEU A 146 -14.13 17.35 -2.15
C LEU A 146 -13.36 17.16 -3.46
N GLY A 147 -12.81 15.95 -3.68
CA GLY A 147 -12.09 15.62 -4.92
C GLY A 147 -12.99 15.76 -6.14
N GLN A 148 -14.24 15.26 -6.05
CA GLN A 148 -15.23 15.39 -7.12
C GLN A 148 -15.54 16.85 -7.45
N ALA A 149 -15.77 17.69 -6.43
CA ALA A 149 -16.08 19.10 -6.61
C ALA A 149 -14.93 19.88 -7.30
N ILE A 150 -13.68 19.65 -6.86
CA ILE A 150 -12.50 20.32 -7.44
C ILE A 150 -12.25 19.86 -8.88
N VAL A 151 -12.40 18.57 -9.18
CA VAL A 151 -12.26 18.06 -10.55
C VAL A 151 -13.32 18.65 -11.47
N ALA A 152 -14.59 18.68 -11.03
CA ALA A 152 -15.68 19.28 -11.80
C ALA A 152 -15.44 20.78 -12.04
N TYR A 153 -15.03 21.52 -11.01
CA TYR A 153 -14.67 22.94 -11.13
C TYR A 153 -13.54 23.15 -12.15
N ALA A 154 -12.46 22.37 -12.08
CA ALA A 154 -11.33 22.47 -13.00
C ALA A 154 -11.69 22.11 -14.45
N GLN A 155 -12.71 21.27 -14.67
CA GLN A 155 -13.22 20.95 -16.00
C GLN A 155 -14.12 22.05 -16.56
N LEU A 156 -14.92 22.72 -15.72
CA LEU A 156 -15.80 23.82 -16.13
C LEU A 156 -15.07 25.15 -16.31
N ALA A 157 -13.94 25.34 -15.64
CA ALA A 157 -13.12 26.54 -15.74
C ALA A 157 -12.17 26.55 -16.95
N ARG A 158 -12.18 25.49 -17.77
CA ARG A 158 -11.48 25.41 -19.06
C ARG A 158 -12.40 25.87 -20.18
#